data_AF-A0A353DY65-F1
#
_entry.id   AF-A0A353DY65-F1
#
_cell.length_a   1.000
_cell.length_b   1.000
_cell.length_c   1.000
_cell.angle_alpha   90.00
_cell.angle_beta   90.00
_cell.angle_gamma   90.00
#
_symmetry.space_group_name_H-M   'P 1'
#
loop_
_entity.id
_entity.type
_entity.pdbx_description
1 polymer ?
#
loop_
_entity_poly.entity_id
_entity_poly.type
_entity_poly.pdbx_seq_one_letter_code
_entity_poly.pdbx_strand_id
1 'polypeptide(L)'
;NGGLDDIRGFLGLTFRAYFEDANMVEADIVFNGMERGWTTDFANPPFGAAFTESIAMHEIGHLIGMEHSSIGSTTMMWRDRYGPNNQLDLSVDDMAFVQAYYPAKGQSSQLGSLRGKVQLNGVGLPGAVILLEDTDGNLLQGTVSEPANDAWEDGFYQMKAIPPGAYLLRVCPLDPPTAPNPWLIKGANIDFIKHGVGETAFLPSEPIEVNIAKGLSIEQDLSVSPGTPTLRIASIQPTASDIRLLTNEQSAAQVRQGDQNIWIGFYGENLGATEEPVHVGIRGSGIRTGITQFREKQFGTLDAWILQVSVADDAPLGLRSFYIRRGDEIAYANGFIDVRPSVPDFNQDGLNDDFQRTFYTRWTSPSAKPLADSDGDQYSNAEEYEAGSNPTLATSNPVTVLPPFSLLDVSLDEQGAWIRFESKPGMRYQLHGRKDVDGDAWSARGEAITATEGITLLHDPSNIDLQSFYRVEVLPR
;
A
#
# COMPACT_ATOMS: atom_id res chain seq x y z
N ASN A 1 -31.36 8.36 -4.36
CA ASN A 1 -31.29 9.82 -3.98
C ASN A 1 -32.43 10.74 -4.50
N GLY A 2 -33.39 10.28 -5.34
CA GLY A 2 -34.54 11.12 -5.76
C GLY A 2 -34.23 12.41 -6.55
N GLY A 3 -32.96 12.71 -6.84
CA GLY A 3 -32.49 13.90 -7.56
C GLY A 3 -32.47 15.20 -6.76
N LEU A 4 -32.65 15.14 -5.43
CA LEU A 4 -32.82 16.35 -4.60
C LEU A 4 -31.65 16.64 -3.65
N ASP A 5 -30.76 15.68 -3.45
CA ASP A 5 -29.65 15.82 -2.51
C ASP A 5 -28.52 16.68 -3.10
N ASP A 6 -28.08 17.65 -2.32
CA ASP A 6 -27.00 18.56 -2.68
C ASP A 6 -25.65 17.98 -2.28
N ILE A 7 -24.88 17.53 -3.27
CA ILE A 7 -23.53 16.97 -3.09
C ILE A 7 -22.42 17.97 -3.42
N ARG A 8 -22.71 19.28 -3.43
CA ARG A 8 -21.69 20.31 -3.67
C ARG A 8 -20.52 20.19 -2.70
N GLY A 9 -19.31 20.29 -3.22
CA GLY A 9 -18.09 20.19 -2.45
C GLY A 9 -17.59 18.75 -2.22
N PHE A 10 -18.40 17.71 -2.47
CA PHE A 10 -17.99 16.31 -2.35
C PHE A 10 -17.39 15.76 -3.65
N LEU A 11 -16.61 14.68 -3.56
CA LEU A 11 -16.12 13.91 -4.71
C LEU A 11 -17.15 12.84 -5.10
N GLY A 12 -17.45 11.94 -4.17
CA GLY A 12 -18.56 11.02 -4.20
C GLY A 12 -19.38 11.14 -2.92
N LEU A 13 -20.55 10.49 -2.93
CA LEU A 13 -21.32 10.27 -1.71
C LEU A 13 -22.10 8.96 -1.81
N THR A 14 -22.06 8.19 -0.73
CA THR A 14 -22.86 6.97 -0.56
C THR A 14 -24.05 7.24 0.34
N PHE A 15 -25.24 7.25 -0.25
CA PHE A 15 -26.49 7.38 0.48
C PHE A 15 -26.90 6.02 1.00
N ARG A 16 -27.13 5.89 2.30
CA ARG A 16 -27.53 4.64 2.95
C ARG A 16 -28.85 4.86 3.66
N ALA A 17 -29.78 3.91 3.51
CA ALA A 17 -31.00 3.87 4.29
C ALA A 17 -31.09 2.58 5.08
N TYR A 18 -31.64 2.67 6.30
CA TYR A 18 -31.79 1.56 7.22
C TYR A 18 -33.25 1.44 7.66
N PHE A 19 -33.71 0.22 7.89
CA PHE A 19 -34.93 -0.03 8.66
C PHE A 19 -34.68 0.28 10.14
N GLU A 20 -35.76 0.35 10.93
CA GLU A 20 -35.68 0.56 12.37
C GLU A 20 -34.90 -0.54 13.10
N ASP A 21 -34.82 -1.74 12.52
CA ASP A 21 -34.05 -2.87 13.05
C ASP A 21 -32.57 -2.87 12.61
N ALA A 22 -32.10 -1.73 12.08
CA ALA A 22 -30.75 -1.51 11.57
C ALA A 22 -30.34 -2.37 10.37
N ASN A 23 -31.28 -3.06 9.70
CA ASN A 23 -30.99 -3.68 8.40
C ASN A 23 -30.90 -2.61 7.31
N MET A 24 -29.82 -2.66 6.52
CA MET A 24 -29.64 -1.75 5.39
C MET A 24 -30.62 -2.08 4.25
N VAL A 25 -31.34 -1.08 3.78
CA VAL A 25 -32.39 -1.20 2.74
C VAL A 25 -31.83 -0.93 1.36
N GLU A 26 -31.11 0.18 1.23
CA GLU A 26 -30.50 0.64 0.00
C GLU A 26 -29.18 1.35 0.28
N ALA A 27 -28.29 1.29 -0.70
CA ALA A 27 -27.05 2.04 -0.74
C ALA A 27 -26.81 2.51 -2.18
N ASP A 28 -26.90 3.82 -2.42
CA ASP A 28 -26.65 4.45 -3.72
C ASP A 28 -25.31 5.19 -3.67
N ILE A 29 -24.42 4.92 -4.62
CA ILE A 29 -23.19 5.69 -4.82
C ILE A 29 -23.43 6.74 -5.91
N VAL A 30 -23.17 8.00 -5.61
CA VAL A 30 -23.29 9.11 -6.58
C VAL A 30 -21.96 9.84 -6.69
N PHE A 31 -21.43 9.94 -7.90
CA PHE A 31 -20.23 10.72 -8.21
C PHE A 31 -20.60 12.15 -8.64
N ASN A 32 -19.90 13.14 -8.12
CA ASN A 32 -20.12 14.54 -8.47
C ASN A 32 -19.57 14.85 -9.88
N GLY A 33 -20.38 14.64 -10.92
CA GLY A 33 -20.02 14.96 -12.30
C GLY A 33 -20.14 16.44 -12.68
N MET A 34 -20.64 17.30 -11.78
CA MET A 34 -20.86 18.73 -12.06
C MET A 34 -19.62 19.58 -11.72
N GLU A 35 -18.99 19.32 -10.57
CA GLU A 35 -17.85 20.12 -10.07
C GLU A 35 -16.49 19.43 -10.27
N ARG A 36 -16.48 18.13 -10.56
CA ARG A 36 -15.25 17.31 -10.57
C ARG A 36 -14.95 16.75 -11.96
N GLY A 37 -13.69 16.87 -12.35
CA GLY A 37 -13.15 16.09 -13.47
C GLY A 37 -12.80 14.68 -12.98
N TRP A 38 -13.10 13.68 -13.81
CA TRP A 38 -12.87 12.27 -13.51
C TRP A 38 -11.89 11.65 -14.50
N THR A 39 -11.07 10.71 -14.04
CA THR A 39 -10.19 9.93 -14.90
C THR A 39 -10.14 8.47 -14.49
N THR A 40 -9.91 7.61 -15.47
CA THR A 40 -9.53 6.19 -15.30
C THR A 40 -8.13 5.93 -15.84
N ASP A 41 -7.43 6.96 -16.34
CA ASP A 41 -6.03 6.86 -16.74
C ASP A 41 -5.15 6.81 -15.49
N PHE A 42 -4.62 5.63 -15.21
CA PHE A 42 -3.74 5.37 -14.08
C PHE A 42 -2.34 5.95 -14.30
N ALA A 43 -1.83 5.89 -15.54
CA ALA A 43 -0.45 6.25 -15.85
C ALA A 43 -0.28 7.77 -16.00
N ASN A 44 -1.24 8.44 -16.64
CA ASN A 44 -1.17 9.87 -16.95
C ASN A 44 -2.49 10.59 -16.63
N PRO A 45 -2.93 10.58 -15.36
CA PRO A 45 -4.15 11.27 -14.96
C PRO A 45 -4.04 12.78 -15.27
N PRO A 46 -5.08 13.40 -15.86
CA PRO A 46 -5.12 14.85 -16.02
C PRO A 46 -4.97 15.57 -14.67
N PHE A 47 -4.26 16.69 -14.66
CA PHE A 47 -4.05 17.48 -13.44
C PHE A 47 -5.39 17.87 -12.80
N GLY A 48 -5.55 17.57 -11.51
CA GLY A 48 -6.76 17.88 -10.74
C GLY A 48 -7.97 16.98 -11.01
N ALA A 49 -7.83 15.92 -11.82
CA ALA A 49 -8.89 14.93 -12.00
C ALA A 49 -8.92 13.92 -10.84
N ALA A 50 -10.10 13.62 -10.33
CA ALA A 50 -10.31 12.54 -9.37
C ALA A 50 -10.15 11.20 -10.07
N PHE A 51 -9.41 10.28 -9.45
CA PHE A 51 -9.27 8.93 -9.98
C PHE A 51 -10.49 8.11 -9.60
N THR A 52 -11.22 7.64 -10.60
CA THR A 52 -12.56 7.06 -10.41
C THR A 52 -12.51 5.82 -9.51
N GLU A 53 -11.47 5.00 -9.68
CA GLU A 53 -11.32 3.74 -8.95
C GLU A 53 -11.06 3.96 -7.45
N SER A 54 -10.26 4.96 -7.06
CA SER A 54 -9.95 5.23 -5.65
C SER A 54 -11.17 5.76 -4.90
N ILE A 55 -11.90 6.69 -5.52
CA ILE A 55 -13.14 7.23 -4.94
C ILE A 55 -14.23 6.16 -4.91
N ALA A 56 -14.36 5.35 -5.97
CA ALA A 56 -15.31 4.23 -5.96
C ALA A 56 -15.01 3.24 -4.83
N MET A 57 -13.74 2.91 -4.59
CA MET A 57 -13.34 2.02 -3.49
C MET A 57 -13.77 2.60 -2.11
N HIS A 58 -13.53 3.89 -1.89
CA HIS A 58 -13.97 4.60 -0.69
C HIS A 58 -15.51 4.56 -0.49
N GLU A 59 -16.26 4.89 -1.54
CA GLU A 59 -17.73 4.88 -1.49
C GLU A 59 -18.28 3.45 -1.32
N ILE A 60 -17.63 2.44 -1.90
CA ILE A 60 -17.97 1.02 -1.66
C ILE A 60 -17.73 0.65 -0.19
N GLY A 61 -16.70 1.20 0.45
CA GLY A 61 -16.48 1.05 1.89
C GLY A 61 -17.69 1.55 2.70
N HIS A 62 -18.21 2.74 2.38
CA HIS A 62 -19.47 3.20 2.98
C HIS A 62 -20.62 2.26 2.68
N LEU A 63 -20.77 1.78 1.44
CA LEU A 63 -21.82 0.85 1.02
C LEU A 63 -21.82 -0.41 1.89
N ILE A 64 -20.66 -0.96 2.26
CA ILE A 64 -20.57 -2.15 3.12
C ILE A 64 -20.60 -1.83 4.63
N GLY A 65 -20.81 -0.57 5.00
CA GLY A 65 -21.03 -0.14 6.38
C GLY A 65 -19.81 0.47 7.08
N MET A 66 -18.73 0.78 6.35
CA MET A 66 -17.59 1.49 6.92
C MET A 66 -17.92 2.98 7.14
N GLU A 67 -17.28 3.57 8.14
CA GLU A 67 -17.22 5.02 8.37
C GLU A 67 -15.80 5.50 8.04
N HIS A 68 -15.58 6.82 8.04
CA HIS A 68 -14.25 7.35 7.81
C HIS A 68 -13.26 6.88 8.88
N SER A 69 -12.03 6.56 8.48
CA SER A 69 -11.00 6.11 9.41
C SER A 69 -10.33 7.27 10.15
N SER A 70 -9.80 6.98 11.34
CA SER A 70 -8.91 7.86 12.10
C SER A 70 -7.44 7.76 11.65
N ILE A 71 -7.16 7.04 10.56
CA ILE A 71 -5.82 6.77 10.03
C ILE A 71 -5.67 7.38 8.64
N GLY A 72 -4.59 8.15 8.44
CA GLY A 72 -4.41 9.08 7.34
C GLY A 72 -4.24 8.52 5.91
N SER A 73 -4.08 7.19 5.75
CA SER A 73 -3.78 6.57 4.45
C SER A 73 -4.64 5.35 4.14
N THR A 74 -5.71 5.14 4.89
CA THR A 74 -6.67 4.06 4.63
C THR A 74 -7.55 4.38 3.43
N THR A 75 -8.21 3.36 2.87
CA THR A 75 -9.26 3.57 1.86
C THR A 75 -10.33 4.52 2.38
N MET A 76 -10.70 4.40 3.65
CA MET A 76 -11.72 5.22 4.29
C MET A 76 -11.23 6.57 4.82
N MET A 77 -10.03 7.03 4.44
CA MET A 77 -9.60 8.39 4.79
C MET A 77 -10.53 9.42 4.13
N TRP A 78 -11.00 10.40 4.91
CA TRP A 78 -12.00 11.39 4.47
C TRP A 78 -11.52 12.32 3.34
N ARG A 79 -10.19 12.38 3.13
CA ARG A 79 -9.56 13.21 2.11
C ARG A 79 -8.23 12.64 1.65
N ASP A 80 -8.05 12.56 0.34
CA ASP A 80 -6.76 12.30 -0.29
C ASP A 80 -6.57 13.20 -1.54
N ARG A 81 -5.50 12.98 -2.30
CA ARG A 81 -5.12 13.74 -3.49
C ARG A 81 -5.92 13.34 -4.71
N TYR A 82 -5.91 14.23 -5.69
CA TYR A 82 -6.33 13.92 -7.06
C TYR A 82 -5.36 12.93 -7.73
N GLY A 83 -5.85 12.23 -8.75
CA GLY A 83 -5.14 11.12 -9.38
C GLY A 83 -5.13 9.85 -8.52
N PRO A 84 -4.41 8.80 -8.94
CA PRO A 84 -4.17 7.60 -8.15
C PRO A 84 -3.54 7.96 -6.80
N ASN A 85 -4.11 7.46 -5.71
CA ASN A 85 -3.79 7.92 -4.35
C ASN A 85 -3.75 6.74 -3.35
N ASN A 86 -3.85 7.03 -2.04
CA ASN A 86 -3.78 5.98 -1.01
C ASN A 86 -5.01 5.10 -0.92
N GLN A 87 -6.14 5.57 -1.44
CA GLN A 87 -7.41 4.87 -1.33
C GLN A 87 -7.57 3.74 -2.37
N LEU A 88 -6.51 3.43 -3.14
CA LEU A 88 -6.48 2.29 -4.07
C LEU A 88 -6.03 0.99 -3.42
N ASP A 89 -5.29 1.07 -2.30
CA ASP A 89 -4.77 -0.10 -1.62
C ASP A 89 -5.56 -0.33 -0.34
N LEU A 90 -5.91 -1.59 -0.08
CA LEU A 90 -6.59 -1.94 1.16
C LEU A 90 -5.56 -1.98 2.28
N SER A 91 -5.71 -1.07 3.25
CA SER A 91 -4.91 -1.13 4.45
C SER A 91 -5.32 -2.31 5.34
N VAL A 92 -4.46 -2.67 6.29
CA VAL A 92 -4.77 -3.68 7.31
C VAL A 92 -6.04 -3.31 8.10
N ASP A 93 -6.31 -2.01 8.30
CA ASP A 93 -7.51 -1.48 8.95
C ASP A 93 -8.77 -1.76 8.10
N ASP A 94 -8.70 -1.50 6.79
CA ASP A 94 -9.80 -1.76 5.85
C ASP A 94 -10.12 -3.26 5.77
N MET A 95 -9.07 -4.10 5.66
CA MET A 95 -9.21 -5.55 5.64
C MET A 95 -9.80 -6.09 6.95
N ALA A 96 -9.41 -5.53 8.10
CA ALA A 96 -9.91 -5.95 9.40
C ALA A 96 -11.42 -5.74 9.55
N PHE A 97 -11.96 -4.63 9.02
CA PHE A 97 -13.40 -4.41 8.98
C PHE A 97 -14.12 -5.54 8.23
N VAL A 98 -13.69 -5.85 7.00
CA VAL A 98 -14.31 -6.89 6.18
C VAL A 98 -14.20 -8.25 6.86
N GLN A 99 -13.05 -8.58 7.44
CA GLN A 99 -12.86 -9.83 8.17
C GLN A 99 -13.70 -9.92 9.45
N ALA A 100 -14.03 -8.78 10.07
CA ALA A 100 -14.84 -8.74 11.28
C ALA A 100 -16.34 -8.91 11.00
N TYR A 101 -16.85 -8.27 9.94
CA TYR A 101 -18.30 -8.19 9.66
C TYR A 101 -18.75 -9.10 8.50
N TYR A 102 -17.85 -9.43 7.57
CA TYR A 102 -18.09 -10.31 6.44
C TYR A 102 -17.02 -11.43 6.36
N PRO A 103 -16.80 -12.19 7.46
CA PRO A 103 -15.71 -13.17 7.53
C PRO A 103 -15.87 -14.29 6.52
N ALA A 104 -14.74 -14.70 5.92
CA ALA A 104 -14.67 -15.98 5.24
C ALA A 104 -14.93 -17.13 6.25
N LYS A 105 -15.50 -18.24 5.77
CA LYS A 105 -15.87 -19.38 6.61
C LYS A 105 -14.66 -19.85 7.46
N GLY A 106 -14.83 -19.81 8.78
CA GLY A 106 -13.82 -20.26 9.75
C GLY A 106 -12.78 -19.19 10.14
N GLN A 107 -12.72 -18.05 9.45
CA GLN A 107 -11.70 -17.02 9.68
C GLN A 107 -11.83 -16.34 11.04
N SER A 108 -13.05 -16.03 11.49
CA SER A 108 -13.27 -15.35 12.78
C SER A 108 -12.69 -16.13 13.97
N SER A 109 -12.63 -17.46 13.89
CA SER A 109 -12.02 -18.30 14.94
C SER A 109 -10.49 -18.23 15.00
N GLN A 110 -9.86 -17.65 13.97
CA GLN A 110 -8.41 -17.52 13.85
C GLN A 110 -7.90 -16.15 14.33
N LEU A 111 -8.79 -15.19 14.52
CA LEU A 111 -8.46 -13.81 14.86
C LEU A 111 -8.97 -13.49 16.26
N GLY A 112 -8.26 -12.62 16.96
CA GLY A 112 -8.69 -12.06 18.24
C GLY A 112 -9.36 -10.70 18.08
N SER A 113 -9.79 -10.14 19.21
CA SER A 113 -10.27 -8.77 19.31
C SER A 113 -9.78 -8.11 20.60
N LEU A 114 -9.78 -6.80 20.61
CA LEU A 114 -9.46 -5.97 21.75
C LEU A 114 -10.64 -5.03 22.03
N ARG A 115 -11.03 -4.85 23.28
CA ARG A 115 -12.06 -3.89 23.68
C ARG A 115 -11.75 -3.29 25.05
N GLY A 116 -12.39 -2.19 25.38
CA GLY A 116 -12.27 -1.60 26.70
C GLY A 116 -12.88 -0.21 26.74
N LYS A 117 -12.45 0.60 27.72
CA LYS A 117 -12.83 2.00 27.83
C LYS A 117 -11.61 2.91 27.87
N VAL A 118 -11.68 4.04 27.17
CA VAL A 118 -10.76 5.16 27.38
C VAL A 118 -11.33 6.07 28.46
N GLN A 119 -10.50 6.47 29.41
CA GLN A 119 -10.90 7.29 30.55
C GLN A 119 -10.01 8.53 30.73
N LEU A 120 -10.63 9.65 31.06
CA LEU A 120 -9.99 10.88 31.51
C LEU A 120 -10.42 11.15 32.95
N ASN A 121 -9.47 11.14 33.89
CA ASN A 121 -9.75 11.29 35.32
C ASN A 121 -10.81 10.29 35.85
N GLY A 122 -10.82 9.06 35.32
CA GLY A 122 -11.77 8.01 35.69
C GLY A 122 -13.16 8.12 35.07
N VAL A 123 -13.40 9.12 34.20
CA VAL A 123 -14.66 9.28 33.45
C VAL A 123 -14.44 8.79 32.02
N GLY A 124 -15.41 8.05 31.48
CA GLY A 124 -15.39 7.59 30.09
C GLY A 124 -15.22 8.75 29.09
N LEU A 125 -14.28 8.59 28.15
CA LEU A 125 -13.89 9.63 27.22
C LEU A 125 -14.23 9.20 25.78
N PRO A 126 -15.34 9.68 25.19
CA PRO A 126 -15.62 9.49 23.77
C PRO A 126 -14.76 10.42 22.90
N GLY A 127 -14.48 10.03 21.66
CA GLY A 127 -13.69 10.81 20.71
C GLY A 127 -12.17 10.68 20.85
N ALA A 128 -11.68 9.74 21.68
CA ALA A 128 -10.26 9.42 21.74
C ALA A 128 -9.89 8.43 20.64
N VAL A 129 -8.77 8.64 19.97
CA VAL A 129 -8.27 7.74 18.92
C VAL A 129 -7.40 6.67 19.55
N ILE A 130 -7.78 5.40 19.40
CA ILE A 130 -7.00 4.23 19.81
C ILE A 130 -6.28 3.68 18.58
N LEU A 131 -4.98 3.41 18.70
CA LEU A 131 -4.14 2.94 17.60
C LEU A 131 -3.40 1.69 18.03
N LEU A 132 -3.47 0.66 17.18
CA LEU A 132 -2.79 -0.60 17.35
C LEU A 132 -1.63 -0.68 16.36
N GLU A 133 -0.43 -0.85 16.89
CA GLU A 133 0.80 -1.01 16.13
C GLU A 133 1.39 -2.41 16.39
N ASP A 134 2.17 -2.94 15.45
CA ASP A 134 3.05 -4.06 15.78
C ASP A 134 4.16 -3.66 16.75
N THR A 135 4.98 -4.62 17.16
CA THR A 135 6.08 -4.37 18.12
C THR A 135 7.17 -3.45 17.59
N ASP A 136 7.25 -3.24 16.27
CA ASP A 136 8.19 -2.30 15.65
C ASP A 136 7.60 -0.88 15.54
N GLY A 137 6.30 -0.71 15.80
CA GLY A 137 5.58 0.56 15.69
C GLY A 137 4.96 0.80 14.31
N ASN A 138 4.83 -0.23 13.47
CA ASN A 138 4.09 -0.14 12.20
C ASN A 138 2.59 -0.10 12.52
N LEU A 139 1.86 0.87 11.95
CA LEU A 139 0.45 1.09 12.30
C LEU A 139 -0.45 0.10 11.54
N LEU A 140 -1.30 -0.61 12.28
CA LEU A 140 -2.14 -1.67 11.73
C LEU A 140 -3.63 -1.32 11.71
N GLN A 141 -4.16 -0.84 12.83
CA GLN A 141 -5.59 -0.56 12.99
C GLN A 141 -5.83 0.69 13.84
N GLY A 142 -6.98 1.32 13.63
CA GLY A 142 -7.43 2.49 14.37
C GLY A 142 -8.91 2.38 14.73
N THR A 143 -9.28 2.94 15.87
CA THR A 143 -10.69 3.15 16.22
C THR A 143 -10.84 4.40 17.07
N VAL A 144 -12.07 4.87 17.24
CA VAL A 144 -12.40 6.00 18.10
C VAL A 144 -13.28 5.49 19.23
N SER A 145 -13.04 5.98 20.44
CA SER A 145 -13.92 5.67 21.56
C SER A 145 -15.30 6.30 21.38
N GLU A 146 -16.33 5.53 21.66
CA GLU A 146 -17.72 5.85 21.35
C GLU A 146 -18.41 6.56 22.52
N PRO A 147 -19.40 7.43 22.24
CA PRO A 147 -20.35 7.86 23.25
C PRO A 147 -21.21 6.68 23.71
N ALA A 148 -21.79 6.81 24.91
CA ALA A 148 -22.67 5.82 25.48
C ALA A 148 -23.90 5.54 24.59
N ASN A 149 -24.35 4.30 24.60
CA ASN A 149 -25.65 3.89 24.06
C ASN A 149 -26.28 2.83 24.97
N ASP A 150 -27.34 2.16 24.52
CA ASP A 150 -28.03 1.13 25.32
C ASP A 150 -27.16 -0.11 25.63
N ALA A 151 -26.04 -0.29 24.93
CA ALA A 151 -25.17 -1.46 25.05
C ALA A 151 -23.83 -1.17 25.76
N TRP A 152 -23.35 0.07 25.76
CA TRP A 152 -22.08 0.44 26.39
C TRP A 152 -22.06 1.87 26.93
N GLU A 153 -21.15 2.11 27.88
CA GLU A 153 -20.92 3.43 28.48
C GLU A 153 -19.95 4.28 27.64
N ASP A 154 -19.86 5.56 27.98
CA ASP A 154 -18.93 6.50 27.35
C ASP A 154 -17.49 5.98 27.36
N GLY A 155 -16.79 6.24 26.27
CA GLY A 155 -15.39 5.87 26.11
C GLY A 155 -15.16 4.42 25.69
N PHE A 156 -16.22 3.63 25.47
CA PHE A 156 -16.09 2.27 24.95
C PHE A 156 -15.37 2.24 23.59
N TYR A 157 -14.49 1.28 23.38
CA TYR A 157 -13.86 1.05 22.07
C TYR A 157 -13.75 -0.44 21.77
N GLN A 158 -13.66 -0.78 20.48
CA GLN A 158 -13.42 -2.14 20.03
C GLN A 158 -12.61 -2.18 18.73
N MET A 159 -11.61 -3.07 18.70
CA MET A 159 -10.84 -3.44 17.51
C MET A 159 -11.01 -4.95 17.28
N LYS A 160 -11.29 -5.36 16.04
CA LYS A 160 -11.63 -6.76 15.68
C LYS A 160 -10.69 -7.28 14.61
N ALA A 161 -10.76 -8.59 14.36
CA ALA A 161 -10.02 -9.24 13.30
C ALA A 161 -8.50 -9.04 13.41
N ILE A 162 -7.97 -9.05 14.63
CA ILE A 162 -6.55 -8.86 14.90
C ILE A 162 -5.86 -10.24 14.90
N PRO A 163 -4.79 -10.47 14.13
CA PRO A 163 -4.01 -11.70 14.23
C PRO A 163 -3.49 -11.92 15.67
N PRO A 164 -3.33 -13.18 16.13
CA PRO A 164 -2.75 -13.43 17.44
C PRO A 164 -1.28 -12.99 17.50
N GLY A 165 -0.89 -12.29 18.56
CA GLY A 165 0.46 -11.73 18.68
C GLY A 165 0.60 -10.69 19.78
N ALA A 166 1.81 -10.17 19.93
CA ALA A 166 2.11 -9.01 20.77
C ALA A 166 2.02 -7.73 19.93
N TYR A 167 1.45 -6.68 20.51
CA TYR A 167 1.20 -5.41 19.85
C TYR A 167 1.44 -4.24 20.81
N LEU A 168 1.59 -3.05 20.24
CA LEU A 168 1.61 -1.80 20.97
C LEU A 168 0.27 -1.08 20.80
N LEU A 169 -0.27 -0.57 21.90
CA LEU A 169 -1.53 0.17 21.94
C LEU A 169 -1.28 1.57 22.48
N ARG A 170 -1.78 2.59 21.79
CA ARG A 170 -1.68 3.98 22.26
C ARG A 170 -2.95 4.78 21.96
N VAL A 171 -3.12 5.86 22.70
CA VAL A 171 -4.26 6.78 22.58
C VAL A 171 -3.76 8.15 22.16
N CYS A 172 -4.48 8.79 21.24
CA CYS A 172 -4.23 10.18 20.81
C CYS A 172 -5.56 10.96 20.76
N PRO A 173 -5.56 12.26 21.07
CA PRO A 173 -6.68 13.13 20.77
C PRO A 173 -6.84 13.34 19.26
N LEU A 174 -8.08 13.55 18.83
CA LEU A 174 -8.39 14.13 17.53
C LEU A 174 -7.91 15.58 17.45
N ASP A 175 -7.87 16.14 16.24
CA ASP A 175 -7.63 17.56 16.07
C ASP A 175 -8.81 18.39 16.62
N PRO A 176 -8.53 19.59 17.18
CA PRO A 176 -9.58 20.42 17.76
C PRO A 176 -10.70 20.73 16.75
N PRO A 177 -11.98 20.70 17.17
CA PRO A 177 -13.11 21.01 16.29
C PRO A 177 -13.02 22.39 15.61
N THR A 178 -12.40 23.36 16.30
CA THR A 178 -12.22 24.74 15.83
C THR A 178 -10.95 24.96 15.01
N ALA A 179 -10.15 23.92 14.77
CA ALA A 179 -8.89 24.06 14.06
C ALA A 179 -9.11 24.51 12.59
N PRO A 180 -8.45 25.57 12.11
CA PRO A 180 -8.66 26.09 10.75
C PRO A 180 -7.92 25.22 9.72
N ASN A 181 -8.53 24.84 8.60
CA ASN A 181 -7.83 24.02 7.59
C ASN A 181 -6.50 24.64 7.13
N PRO A 182 -5.45 23.84 6.85
CA PRO A 182 -5.43 22.37 6.82
C PRO A 182 -5.08 21.74 8.19
N TRP A 183 -5.88 20.77 8.66
CA TRP A 183 -5.62 19.91 9.83
C TRP A 183 -5.97 18.46 9.49
N LEU A 184 -5.25 17.49 10.04
CA LEU A 184 -5.31 16.13 9.53
C LEU A 184 -6.67 15.46 9.75
N ILE A 185 -7.12 15.33 11.00
CA ILE A 185 -8.31 14.54 11.34
C ILE A 185 -9.02 15.14 12.55
N LYS A 186 -10.20 15.75 12.30
CA LYS A 186 -11.13 16.21 13.34
C LYS A 186 -12.22 15.18 13.56
N GLY A 187 -12.91 15.22 14.69
CA GLY A 187 -14.04 14.32 14.94
C GLY A 187 -15.16 14.44 13.91
N ALA A 188 -15.43 15.64 13.42
CA ALA A 188 -16.38 15.88 12.33
C ALA A 188 -15.99 15.21 11.00
N ASN A 189 -14.71 14.90 10.80
CA ASN A 189 -14.26 14.17 9.62
C ASN A 189 -14.56 12.67 9.73
N ILE A 190 -14.68 12.13 10.94
CA ILE A 190 -14.95 10.72 11.19
C ILE A 190 -16.47 10.49 11.22
N ASP A 191 -17.11 11.10 12.22
CA ASP A 191 -18.56 11.11 12.39
C ASP A 191 -18.95 12.44 13.05
N PHE A 192 -19.67 13.28 12.31
CA PHE A 192 -20.11 14.59 12.78
C PHE A 192 -21.03 14.52 13.99
N ILE A 193 -21.90 13.51 14.05
CA ILE A 193 -22.91 13.37 15.10
C ILE A 193 -22.25 12.87 16.39
N LYS A 194 -21.40 11.84 16.29
CA LYS A 194 -20.78 11.20 17.46
C LYS A 194 -19.58 11.98 17.99
N HIS A 195 -18.79 12.61 17.12
CA HIS A 195 -17.47 13.14 17.48
C HIS A 195 -17.25 14.62 17.13
N GLY A 196 -18.23 15.31 16.52
CA GLY A 196 -18.06 16.68 16.03
C GLY A 196 -17.60 17.72 17.06
N VAL A 197 -17.88 17.50 18.35
CA VAL A 197 -17.50 18.36 19.48
C VAL A 197 -16.73 17.61 20.57
N GLY A 198 -16.04 16.53 20.21
CA GLY A 198 -15.31 15.68 21.15
C GLY A 198 -14.26 16.42 22.00
N GLU A 199 -14.02 15.91 23.20
CA GLU A 199 -12.96 16.40 24.09
C GLU A 199 -11.57 16.10 23.50
N THR A 200 -10.73 17.11 23.39
CA THR A 200 -9.38 17.01 22.80
C THR A 200 -8.28 17.56 23.71
N ALA A 201 -8.63 18.04 24.91
CA ALA A 201 -7.74 18.52 25.95
C ALA A 201 -7.22 17.38 26.84
N PHE A 202 -6.64 16.36 26.19
CA PHE A 202 -5.83 15.34 26.83
C PHE A 202 -4.55 15.06 26.01
N LEU A 203 -3.52 14.58 26.69
CA LEU A 203 -2.22 14.31 26.07
C LEU A 203 -2.19 12.91 25.45
N PRO A 204 -1.49 12.71 24.31
CA PRO A 204 -1.24 11.37 23.80
C PRO A 204 -0.59 10.46 24.85
N SER A 205 -0.98 9.20 24.87
CA SER A 205 -0.37 8.21 25.76
C SER A 205 0.95 7.70 25.17
N GLU A 206 1.86 7.27 26.04
CA GLU A 206 2.92 6.35 25.62
C GLU A 206 2.30 5.01 25.19
N PRO A 207 2.94 4.26 24.27
CA PRO A 207 2.48 2.93 23.90
C PRO A 207 2.60 1.94 25.06
N ILE A 208 1.59 1.08 25.21
CA ILE A 208 1.62 -0.07 26.12
C ILE A 208 1.57 -1.37 25.33
N GLU A 209 2.18 -2.42 25.86
CA GLU A 209 2.10 -3.75 25.25
C GLU A 209 0.76 -4.42 25.54
N VAL A 210 0.16 -5.03 24.52
CA VAL A 210 -1.01 -5.89 24.63
C VAL A 210 -0.78 -7.20 23.88
N ASN A 211 -1.30 -8.30 24.43
CA ASN A 211 -1.19 -9.62 23.81
C ASN A 211 -2.57 -10.08 23.34
N ILE A 212 -2.70 -10.30 22.05
CA ILE A 212 -3.93 -10.75 21.41
C ILE A 212 -3.90 -12.27 21.25
N ALA A 213 -4.93 -12.93 21.76
CA ALA A 213 -5.08 -14.37 21.69
C ALA A 213 -6.10 -14.77 20.61
N LYS A 214 -5.83 -15.90 19.95
CA LYS A 214 -6.66 -16.48 18.90
C LYS A 214 -8.08 -16.75 19.37
N GLY A 215 -9.07 -16.18 18.66
CA GLY A 215 -10.50 -16.40 18.92
C GLY A 215 -11.00 -15.81 20.23
N LEU A 216 -10.19 -15.02 20.94
CA LEU A 216 -10.56 -14.40 22.22
C LEU A 216 -10.70 -12.88 22.06
N SER A 217 -11.62 -12.31 22.85
CA SER A 217 -11.70 -10.87 23.05
C SER A 217 -10.96 -10.50 24.34
N ILE A 218 -9.91 -9.71 24.19
CA ILE A 218 -9.12 -9.17 25.30
C ILE A 218 -9.75 -7.87 25.78
N GLU A 219 -9.78 -7.67 27.10
CA GLU A 219 -10.22 -6.41 27.73
C GLU A 219 -9.01 -5.61 28.18
N GLN A 220 -8.97 -4.34 27.79
CA GLN A 220 -7.91 -3.41 28.15
C GLN A 220 -8.51 -2.01 28.33
N ASP A 221 -8.62 -1.54 29.58
CA ASP A 221 -8.97 -0.15 29.81
C ASP A 221 -7.72 0.74 29.66
N LEU A 222 -7.95 1.97 29.20
CA LEU A 222 -6.92 2.95 28.89
C LEU A 222 -7.20 4.24 29.66
N SER A 223 -6.19 4.80 30.30
CA SER A 223 -6.28 6.09 30.99
C SER A 223 -5.38 7.10 30.30
N VAL A 224 -5.90 8.30 30.07
CA VAL A 224 -5.15 9.43 29.49
C VAL A 224 -5.02 10.58 30.47
N SER A 225 -3.94 11.35 30.32
CA SER A 225 -3.66 12.50 31.18
C SER A 225 -4.34 13.76 30.65
N PRO A 226 -4.96 14.59 31.51
CA PRO A 226 -5.53 15.87 31.09
C PRO A 226 -4.43 16.82 30.61
N GLY A 227 -4.76 17.67 29.63
CA GLY A 227 -3.87 18.72 29.14
C GLY A 227 -4.12 19.06 27.68
N THR A 228 -4.00 20.33 27.32
CA THR A 228 -4.12 20.76 25.93
C THR A 228 -2.79 20.57 25.21
N PRO A 229 -2.69 19.71 24.18
CA PRO A 229 -1.46 19.57 23.42
C PRO A 229 -1.13 20.88 22.69
N THR A 230 0.09 21.34 22.91
CA THR A 230 0.71 22.51 22.29
C THR A 230 1.48 22.14 21.01
N LEU A 231 1.92 20.88 20.87
CA LEU A 231 2.41 20.30 19.63
C LEU A 231 1.27 19.66 18.83
N ARG A 232 1.15 20.04 17.56
CA ARG A 232 0.18 19.49 16.62
C ARG A 232 0.79 19.40 15.23
N ILE A 233 0.62 18.24 14.58
CA ILE A 233 0.93 18.10 13.16
C ILE A 233 -0.34 18.39 12.38
N ALA A 234 -0.34 19.48 11.63
CA ALA A 234 -1.50 19.99 10.92
C ALA A 234 -1.59 19.45 9.48
N SER A 235 -0.45 19.18 8.84
CA SER A 235 -0.42 18.73 7.45
C SER A 235 0.90 18.07 7.08
N ILE A 236 0.97 17.50 5.88
CA ILE A 236 2.03 16.64 5.40
C ILE A 236 2.73 17.26 4.18
N GLN A 237 4.05 17.16 4.20
CA GLN A 237 4.87 17.28 3.01
C GLN A 237 4.95 15.90 2.35
N PRO A 238 4.38 15.70 1.15
CA PRO A 238 4.62 14.48 0.38
C PRO A 238 6.09 14.17 0.12
N THR A 239 6.26 12.97 -0.40
CA THR A 239 7.43 12.56 -1.17
C THR A 239 7.78 13.57 -2.25
N ALA A 240 9.01 14.08 -2.16
CA ALA A 240 9.62 14.97 -3.12
C ALA A 240 11.08 14.53 -3.37
N SER A 241 11.53 14.59 -4.61
CA SER A 241 12.94 14.36 -4.97
C SER A 241 13.82 15.58 -4.69
N ASP A 242 13.21 16.77 -4.61
CA ASP A 242 13.89 18.04 -4.37
C ASP A 242 13.23 18.77 -3.19
N ILE A 243 14.03 19.03 -2.15
CA ILE A 243 13.61 19.71 -0.91
C ILE A 243 13.17 21.17 -1.10
N ARG A 244 13.34 21.72 -2.30
CA ARG A 244 12.83 23.05 -2.67
C ARG A 244 11.36 23.01 -3.09
N LEU A 245 10.83 21.84 -3.42
CA LEU A 245 9.44 21.63 -3.84
C LEU A 245 8.56 21.34 -2.64
N LEU A 246 8.22 22.39 -1.89
CA LEU A 246 7.32 22.28 -0.74
C LEU A 246 5.85 22.36 -1.15
N THR A 247 5.03 21.51 -0.57
CA THR A 247 3.58 21.41 -0.77
C THR A 247 2.92 21.06 0.56
N ASN A 248 1.74 21.60 0.78
CA ASN A 248 1.00 21.46 2.03
C ASN A 248 -0.26 20.62 1.79
N GLU A 249 -0.23 19.35 2.21
CA GLU A 249 -1.27 18.37 1.89
C GLU A 249 -1.88 17.75 3.15
N GLN A 250 -3.15 17.34 3.09
CA GLN A 250 -3.82 16.56 4.15
C GLN A 250 -3.81 15.06 3.84
N SER A 251 -2.85 14.63 3.01
CA SER A 251 -2.77 13.27 2.48
C SER A 251 -1.42 12.67 2.81
N ALA A 252 -1.41 11.37 3.09
CA ALA A 252 -0.20 10.65 3.46
C ALA A 252 0.90 10.73 2.40
N ALA A 253 2.15 10.67 2.85
CA ALA A 253 3.30 10.54 1.97
C ALA A 253 3.45 9.08 1.50
N GLN A 254 3.45 8.87 0.19
CA GLN A 254 3.68 7.55 -0.42
C GLN A 254 5.16 7.32 -0.64
N VAL A 255 5.71 6.26 -0.07
CA VAL A 255 7.09 5.82 -0.31
C VAL A 255 7.06 4.36 -0.79
N ARG A 256 8.08 3.93 -1.53
CA ARG A 256 8.18 2.57 -2.06
C ARG A 256 9.41 1.87 -1.51
N GLN A 257 9.33 0.56 -1.35
CA GLN A 257 10.51 -0.28 -1.12
C GLN A 257 11.62 0.06 -2.13
N GLY A 258 12.84 0.26 -1.61
CA GLY A 258 14.01 0.63 -2.40
C GLY A 258 14.19 2.13 -2.64
N ASP A 259 13.22 2.99 -2.33
CA ASP A 259 13.37 4.45 -2.48
C ASP A 259 14.61 4.97 -1.74
N GLN A 260 15.44 5.77 -2.41
CA GLN A 260 16.66 6.33 -1.84
C GLN A 260 16.63 7.87 -1.81
N ASN A 261 16.98 8.42 -0.66
CA ASN A 261 17.25 9.84 -0.43
C ASN A 261 16.12 10.80 -0.84
N ILE A 262 14.88 10.35 -0.79
CA ILE A 262 13.67 11.14 -1.02
C ILE A 262 13.33 11.98 0.21
N TRP A 263 12.54 13.05 0.04
CA TRP A 263 12.13 13.94 1.12
C TRP A 263 10.65 13.78 1.43
N ILE A 264 10.32 13.61 2.70
CA ILE A 264 8.96 13.67 3.23
C ILE A 264 8.96 14.58 4.46
N GLY A 265 7.81 14.96 4.99
CA GLY A 265 7.79 15.76 6.20
C GLY A 265 6.40 16.15 6.64
N PHE A 266 6.35 17.12 7.54
CA PHE A 266 5.11 17.59 8.11
C PHE A 266 5.20 19.04 8.56
N TYR A 267 4.03 19.64 8.75
CA TYR A 267 3.86 21.02 9.14
C TYR A 267 2.98 21.16 10.37
N GLY A 268 3.15 22.26 11.10
CA GLY A 268 2.37 22.58 12.28
C GLY A 268 2.76 23.94 12.83
N GLU A 269 2.01 24.44 13.79
CA GLU A 269 2.34 25.71 14.44
C GLU A 269 3.32 25.48 15.60
N ASN A 270 4.30 26.36 15.76
CA ASN A 270 5.24 26.36 16.88
C ASN A 270 5.98 25.02 17.05
N LEU A 271 6.46 24.43 15.95
CA LEU A 271 7.18 23.14 15.97
C LEU A 271 8.68 23.30 16.26
N GLY A 272 9.18 24.53 16.33
CA GLY A 272 10.56 24.84 16.66
C GLY A 272 10.91 24.61 18.13
N ALA A 273 12.20 24.66 18.42
CA ALA A 273 12.72 24.68 19.78
C ALA A 273 12.48 26.05 20.40
N THR A 274 11.90 26.09 21.60
CA THR A 274 11.73 27.32 22.37
C THR A 274 12.66 27.35 23.59
N GLU A 275 12.94 26.20 24.21
CA GLU A 275 13.98 26.01 25.26
C GLU A 275 14.46 24.54 25.31
N GLU A 276 13.55 23.59 25.10
CA GLU A 276 13.82 22.14 25.04
C GLU A 276 14.20 21.67 23.62
N PRO A 277 15.05 20.62 23.48
CA PRO A 277 15.34 20.04 22.18
C PRO A 277 14.10 19.39 21.56
N VAL A 278 13.98 19.53 20.25
CA VAL A 278 12.92 18.90 19.45
C VAL A 278 13.46 17.66 18.77
N HIS A 279 12.79 16.53 18.98
CA HIS A 279 13.08 15.26 18.33
C HIS A 279 11.94 14.92 17.38
N VAL A 280 12.26 14.71 16.11
CA VAL A 280 11.30 14.25 15.11
C VAL A 280 11.73 12.91 14.55
N GLY A 281 10.77 12.11 14.11
CA GLY A 281 11.05 10.83 13.51
C GLY A 281 9.80 10.15 12.96
N ILE A 282 9.98 8.88 12.67
CA ILE A 282 8.95 8.00 12.11
C ILE A 282 8.85 6.79 13.03
N ARG A 283 7.63 6.42 13.42
CA ARG A 283 7.34 5.16 14.11
C ARG A 283 7.23 4.04 13.09
N GLY A 284 7.75 2.86 13.44
CA GLY A 284 7.78 1.67 12.58
C GLY A 284 9.15 1.43 11.92
N SER A 285 9.36 0.19 11.49
CA SER A 285 10.61 -0.29 10.86
C SER A 285 10.62 -0.09 9.34
N GLY A 286 11.79 -0.27 8.71
CA GLY A 286 11.95 -0.27 7.25
C GLY A 286 12.26 1.09 6.61
N ILE A 287 12.19 2.20 7.35
CA ILE A 287 12.56 3.54 6.85
C ILE A 287 13.77 4.08 7.63
N ARG A 288 14.87 4.36 6.91
CA ARG A 288 16.02 5.08 7.48
C ARG A 288 15.85 6.59 7.27
N THR A 289 16.06 7.38 8.33
CA THR A 289 16.11 8.84 8.24
C THR A 289 17.56 9.32 8.09
N GLY A 290 17.79 10.22 7.15
CA GLY A 290 19.06 10.90 6.93
C GLY A 290 19.02 12.34 7.46
N ILE A 291 19.26 13.31 6.58
CA ILE A 291 19.21 14.73 6.92
C ILE A 291 17.79 15.10 7.39
N THR A 292 17.73 15.78 8.53
CA THR A 292 16.49 16.33 9.08
C THR A 292 16.62 17.85 9.15
N GLN A 293 15.66 18.57 8.56
CA GLN A 293 15.70 20.03 8.47
C GLN A 293 14.43 20.66 9.06
N PHE A 294 14.63 21.61 9.96
CA PHE A 294 13.59 22.53 10.41
C PHE A 294 13.54 23.78 9.54
N ARG A 295 12.34 24.29 9.24
CA ARG A 295 12.13 25.56 8.56
C ARG A 295 10.92 26.28 9.16
N GLU A 296 11.08 27.53 9.54
CA GLU A 296 10.00 28.32 10.13
C GLU A 296 9.05 28.87 9.06
N LYS A 297 7.75 28.97 9.38
CA LYS A 297 6.76 29.77 8.64
C LYS A 297 6.78 29.56 7.11
N GLN A 298 6.81 28.31 6.67
CA GLN A 298 6.82 27.95 5.25
C GLN A 298 5.47 28.22 4.58
N PHE A 299 4.37 28.01 5.32
CA PHE A 299 3.01 28.27 4.85
C PHE A 299 2.24 29.09 5.90
N GLY A 300 2.34 30.41 5.81
CA GLY A 300 1.72 31.31 6.79
C GLY A 300 2.37 31.17 8.17
N THR A 301 1.64 30.62 9.14
CA THR A 301 2.12 30.35 10.51
C THR A 301 2.76 28.97 10.67
N LEU A 302 2.70 28.12 9.64
CA LEU A 302 3.15 26.73 9.75
C LEU A 302 4.66 26.60 9.60
N ASP A 303 5.29 26.07 10.64
CA ASP A 303 6.66 25.56 10.62
C ASP A 303 6.70 24.19 9.94
N ALA A 304 7.87 23.78 9.48
CA ALA A 304 8.09 22.54 8.75
C ALA A 304 9.24 21.74 9.36
N TRP A 305 9.04 20.43 9.49
CA TRP A 305 10.11 19.46 9.63
C TRP A 305 10.15 18.58 8.39
N ILE A 306 11.29 18.54 7.72
CA ILE A 306 11.50 17.80 6.47
C ILE A 306 12.61 16.80 6.68
N LEU A 307 12.33 15.53 6.41
CA LEU A 307 13.19 14.39 6.65
C LEU A 307 13.58 13.79 5.30
N GLN A 308 14.88 13.63 5.08
CA GLN A 308 15.39 12.76 4.03
C GLN A 308 15.19 11.34 4.50
N VAL A 309 14.55 10.50 3.69
CA VAL A 309 14.29 9.11 4.02
C VAL A 309 14.79 8.18 2.92
N SER A 310 15.04 6.94 3.29
CA SER A 310 15.21 5.86 2.34
C SER A 310 14.57 4.60 2.89
N VAL A 311 13.98 3.81 2.01
CA VAL A 311 13.17 2.65 2.36
C VAL A 311 13.96 1.40 2.00
N ALA A 312 14.03 0.45 2.92
CA ALA A 312 14.66 -0.84 2.64
C ALA A 312 13.88 -1.61 1.56
N ASP A 313 14.57 -2.45 0.80
CA ASP A 313 13.94 -3.27 -0.25
C ASP A 313 12.94 -4.28 0.35
N ASP A 314 13.14 -4.67 1.61
CA ASP A 314 12.31 -5.59 2.39
C ASP A 314 11.51 -4.89 3.50
N ALA A 315 11.37 -3.57 3.44
CA ALA A 315 10.60 -2.81 4.42
C ALA A 315 9.16 -3.38 4.54
N PRO A 316 8.64 -3.64 5.76
CA PRO A 316 7.27 -4.09 5.91
C PRO A 316 6.30 -3.09 5.26
N LEU A 317 5.36 -3.59 4.46
CA LEU A 317 4.39 -2.75 3.77
C LEU A 317 3.41 -2.07 4.74
N GLY A 318 2.76 -1.03 4.26
CA GLY A 318 1.70 -0.33 4.98
C GLY A 318 2.20 0.82 5.84
N LEU A 319 1.47 1.09 6.92
CA LEU A 319 1.38 2.44 7.45
C LEU A 319 2.46 2.76 8.49
N ARG A 320 2.93 4.00 8.49
CA ARG A 320 3.84 4.58 9.48
C ARG A 320 3.29 5.92 9.96
N SER A 321 3.73 6.33 11.14
CA SER A 321 3.32 7.61 11.74
C SER A 321 4.53 8.53 11.91
N PHE A 322 4.40 9.80 11.54
CA PHE A 322 5.35 10.80 12.01
C PHE A 322 5.17 11.02 13.50
N TYR A 323 6.25 11.37 14.19
CA TYR A 323 6.18 11.93 15.54
C TYR A 323 7.08 13.15 15.69
N ILE A 324 6.67 14.03 16.60
CA ILE A 324 7.48 15.12 17.13
C ILE A 324 7.40 15.10 18.65
N ARG A 325 8.54 15.24 19.32
CA ARG A 325 8.66 15.33 20.77
C ARG A 325 9.44 16.58 21.18
N ARG A 326 8.96 17.29 22.19
CA ARG A 326 9.64 18.42 22.84
C ARG A 326 9.47 18.29 24.35
N GLY A 327 10.54 17.94 25.05
CA GLY A 327 10.46 17.52 26.45
C GLY A 327 9.57 16.28 26.62
N ASP A 328 8.58 16.35 27.50
CA ASP A 328 7.61 15.27 27.74
C ASP A 328 6.42 15.29 26.77
N GLU A 329 6.29 16.33 25.96
CA GLU A 329 5.18 16.47 25.02
C GLU A 329 5.48 15.75 23.71
N ILE A 330 4.49 15.00 23.21
CA ILE A 330 4.55 14.29 21.94
C ILE A 330 3.32 14.55 21.09
N ALA A 331 3.49 14.58 19.77
CA ALA A 331 2.40 14.60 18.80
C ALA A 331 2.70 13.67 17.63
N TYR A 332 1.65 13.21 16.97
CA TYR A 332 1.72 12.23 15.90
C TYR A 332 0.90 12.65 14.68
N ALA A 333 1.34 12.22 13.50
CA ALA A 333 0.50 12.14 12.32
C ALA A 333 0.26 10.66 12.04
N ASN A 334 -0.89 10.15 12.50
CA ASN A 334 -1.18 8.72 12.56
C ASN A 334 -1.48 8.13 11.18
N GLY A 335 -0.57 7.29 10.67
CA GLY A 335 -0.69 6.65 9.36
C GLY A 335 -0.60 7.61 8.18
N PHE A 336 0.19 8.69 8.32
CA PHE A 336 0.42 9.67 7.25
C PHE A 336 1.68 9.40 6.41
N ILE A 337 2.17 8.16 6.46
CA ILE A 337 3.19 7.61 5.56
C ILE A 337 2.73 6.21 5.17
N ASP A 338 2.77 5.89 3.89
CA ASP A 338 2.39 4.59 3.33
C ASP A 338 3.58 3.97 2.59
N VAL A 339 4.06 2.83 3.08
CA VAL A 339 5.15 2.05 2.47
C VAL A 339 4.56 1.02 1.50
N ARG A 340 4.84 1.23 0.22
CA ARG A 340 4.33 0.44 -0.88
C ARG A 340 5.36 -0.54 -1.44
N PRO A 341 4.92 -1.62 -2.10
CA PRO A 341 5.85 -2.47 -2.83
C PRO A 341 6.55 -1.68 -3.93
N SER A 342 7.76 -2.14 -4.29
CA SER A 342 8.53 -1.55 -5.40
C SER A 342 7.83 -1.73 -6.76
N VAL A 343 7.05 -2.80 -6.88
CA VAL A 343 6.20 -3.14 -8.03
C VAL A 343 4.73 -3.00 -7.61
N PRO A 344 3.95 -2.12 -8.24
CA PRO A 344 2.51 -2.00 -7.95
C PRO A 344 1.75 -3.31 -8.14
N ASP A 345 0.94 -3.68 -7.15
CA ASP A 345 0.09 -4.87 -7.10
C ASP A 345 -1.07 -4.61 -6.11
N PHE A 346 -2.01 -3.73 -6.49
CA PHE A 346 -3.09 -3.30 -5.60
C PHE A 346 -4.13 -4.40 -5.38
N ASN A 347 -4.30 -5.30 -6.36
CA ASN A 347 -5.22 -6.43 -6.24
C ASN A 347 -4.60 -7.64 -5.52
N GLN A 348 -3.30 -7.57 -5.20
CA GLN A 348 -2.51 -8.55 -4.47
C GLN A 348 -2.54 -9.95 -5.12
N ASP A 349 -2.57 -10.00 -6.45
CA ASP A 349 -2.55 -11.25 -7.21
C ASP A 349 -1.14 -11.70 -7.59
N GLY A 350 -0.13 -10.88 -7.32
CA GLY A 350 1.28 -11.16 -7.56
C GLY A 350 1.78 -10.77 -8.95
N LEU A 351 0.95 -10.12 -9.77
CA LEU A 351 1.34 -9.54 -11.07
C LEU A 351 1.36 -8.02 -10.98
N ASN A 352 2.22 -7.39 -11.79
CA ASN A 352 2.31 -5.95 -11.82
C ASN A 352 1.04 -5.31 -12.43
N ASP A 353 0.41 -4.40 -11.69
CA ASP A 353 -0.81 -3.73 -12.11
C ASP A 353 -0.62 -2.83 -13.35
N ASP A 354 0.56 -2.21 -13.52
CA ASP A 354 0.85 -1.39 -14.72
C ASP A 354 0.86 -2.26 -15.98
N PHE A 355 1.46 -3.45 -15.90
CA PHE A 355 1.45 -4.46 -16.95
C PHE A 355 0.02 -4.93 -17.25
N GLN A 356 -0.75 -5.29 -16.23
CA GLN A 356 -2.14 -5.71 -16.41
C GLN A 356 -2.99 -4.60 -17.05
N ARG A 357 -2.87 -3.35 -16.57
CA ARG A 357 -3.61 -2.18 -17.10
C ARG A 357 -3.20 -1.80 -18.51
N THR A 358 -1.97 -2.10 -18.91
CA THR A 358 -1.48 -1.84 -20.28
C THR A 358 -2.11 -2.79 -21.29
N PHE A 359 -2.20 -4.09 -20.97
CA PHE A 359 -2.60 -5.11 -21.94
C PHE A 359 -4.07 -5.52 -21.86
N TYR A 360 -4.74 -5.26 -20.74
CA TYR A 360 -6.12 -5.70 -20.53
C TYR A 360 -7.07 -4.53 -20.27
N THR A 361 -8.12 -4.42 -21.09
CA THR A 361 -9.20 -3.44 -20.85
C THR A 361 -9.87 -3.61 -19.48
N ARG A 362 -10.01 -4.86 -19.02
CA ARG A 362 -10.39 -5.19 -17.65
C ARG A 362 -9.22 -5.91 -16.98
N TRP A 363 -8.34 -5.12 -16.38
CA TRP A 363 -7.07 -5.55 -15.81
C TRP A 363 -7.20 -6.51 -14.62
N THR A 364 -8.37 -6.60 -13.97
CA THR A 364 -8.69 -7.59 -12.91
C THR A 364 -9.50 -8.80 -13.39
N SER A 365 -9.61 -9.00 -14.71
CA SER A 365 -10.37 -10.13 -15.26
C SER A 365 -9.65 -11.47 -15.06
N PRO A 366 -10.36 -12.61 -15.10
CA PRO A 366 -9.72 -13.93 -15.00
C PRO A 366 -8.62 -14.19 -16.04
N SER A 367 -8.72 -13.61 -17.24
CA SER A 367 -7.68 -13.69 -18.27
C SER A 367 -6.45 -12.84 -17.95
N ALA A 368 -6.59 -11.77 -17.17
CA ALA A 368 -5.46 -10.92 -16.78
C ALA A 368 -4.64 -11.48 -15.60
N LYS A 369 -5.09 -12.58 -14.97
CA LYS A 369 -4.42 -13.15 -13.79
C LYS A 369 -3.02 -13.67 -14.11
N PRO A 370 -2.09 -13.69 -13.13
CA PRO A 370 -0.70 -14.11 -13.35
C PRO A 370 -0.53 -15.48 -14.02
N LEU A 371 -1.38 -16.45 -13.68
CA LEU A 371 -1.30 -17.83 -14.20
C LEU A 371 -2.15 -18.08 -15.47
N ALA A 372 -2.83 -17.06 -15.99
CA ALA A 372 -3.59 -17.21 -17.23
C ALA A 372 -2.66 -17.14 -18.45
N ASP A 373 -3.02 -17.89 -19.49
CA ASP A 373 -2.44 -17.83 -20.83
C ASP A 373 -3.53 -17.24 -21.73
N SER A 374 -3.45 -15.93 -21.96
CA SER A 374 -4.54 -15.17 -22.58
C SER A 374 -4.59 -15.28 -24.09
N ASP A 375 -3.44 -15.52 -24.73
CA ASP A 375 -3.33 -15.59 -26.19
C ASP A 375 -3.09 -17.01 -26.72
N GLY A 376 -2.90 -17.98 -25.83
CA GLY A 376 -2.80 -19.40 -26.12
C GLY A 376 -1.42 -19.86 -26.56
N ASP A 377 -0.38 -19.08 -26.30
CA ASP A 377 1.00 -19.39 -26.69
C ASP A 377 1.76 -20.27 -25.68
N GLN A 378 1.07 -20.73 -24.63
CA GLN A 378 1.57 -21.59 -23.54
C GLN A 378 2.51 -20.88 -22.56
N TYR A 379 2.52 -19.56 -22.56
CA TYR A 379 3.15 -18.76 -21.52
C TYR A 379 2.08 -18.11 -20.64
N SER A 380 2.36 -18.08 -19.34
CA SER A 380 1.51 -17.36 -18.41
C SER A 380 1.83 -15.87 -18.42
N ASN A 381 0.83 -15.03 -18.14
CA ASN A 381 1.01 -13.57 -18.03
C ASN A 381 2.19 -13.16 -17.13
N ALA A 382 2.48 -13.93 -16.07
CA ALA A 382 3.64 -13.70 -15.21
C ALA A 382 4.97 -13.94 -15.92
N GLU A 383 5.08 -15.04 -16.68
CA GLU A 383 6.28 -15.32 -17.50
C GLU A 383 6.48 -14.26 -18.57
N GLU A 384 5.38 -13.75 -19.12
CA GLU A 384 5.39 -12.69 -20.11
C GLU A 384 5.82 -11.33 -19.54
N TYR A 385 5.32 -10.99 -18.36
CA TYR A 385 5.78 -9.81 -17.63
C TYR A 385 7.28 -9.90 -17.32
N GLU A 386 7.76 -11.04 -16.84
CA GLU A 386 9.20 -11.27 -16.59
C GLU A 386 10.05 -11.16 -17.87
N ALA A 387 9.51 -11.58 -19.02
CA ALA A 387 10.18 -11.51 -20.31
C ALA A 387 10.00 -10.17 -21.04
N GLY A 388 9.10 -9.30 -20.58
CA GLY A 388 8.72 -8.07 -21.26
C GLY A 388 7.96 -8.29 -22.58
N SER A 389 7.23 -9.41 -22.72
CA SER A 389 6.40 -9.72 -23.88
C SER A 389 4.96 -9.17 -23.75
N ASN A 390 4.17 -9.28 -24.82
CA ASN A 390 2.78 -8.86 -24.84
C ASN A 390 1.84 -10.07 -24.63
N PRO A 391 1.10 -10.12 -23.51
CA PRO A 391 0.26 -11.24 -23.11
C PRO A 391 -1.07 -11.39 -23.84
N THR A 392 -1.24 -10.64 -24.91
CA THR A 392 -2.44 -10.66 -25.73
C THR A 392 -2.11 -10.96 -27.19
N LEU A 393 -0.85 -11.30 -27.49
CA LEU A 393 -0.35 -11.51 -28.83
C LEU A 393 0.55 -12.74 -28.87
N ALA A 394 0.01 -13.88 -29.29
CA ALA A 394 0.74 -15.16 -29.37
C ALA A 394 2.00 -15.15 -30.28
N THR A 395 2.21 -14.09 -31.06
CA THR A 395 3.44 -13.88 -31.84
C THR A 395 4.57 -13.23 -31.03
N SER A 396 4.24 -12.63 -29.89
CA SER A 396 5.14 -11.97 -28.96
C SER A 396 5.70 -12.98 -27.97
N ASN A 397 6.43 -13.98 -28.45
CA ASN A 397 6.88 -15.06 -27.58
C ASN A 397 7.88 -14.58 -26.51
N PRO A 398 7.74 -15.02 -25.24
CA PRO A 398 8.73 -14.84 -24.19
C PRO A 398 10.05 -15.53 -24.55
N VAL A 399 10.98 -14.78 -25.14
CA VAL A 399 12.36 -15.24 -25.29
C VAL A 399 13.12 -14.87 -24.03
N THR A 400 12.84 -15.57 -22.93
CA THR A 400 13.64 -15.40 -21.71
C THR A 400 15.01 -16.02 -21.96
N VAL A 401 16.02 -15.20 -22.26
CA VAL A 401 17.43 -15.60 -22.12
C VAL A 401 17.68 -15.72 -20.63
N LEU A 402 17.33 -16.85 -20.02
CA LEU A 402 17.54 -17.07 -18.59
C LEU A 402 19.04 -17.10 -18.30
N PRO A 403 19.56 -16.23 -17.41
CA PRO A 403 20.83 -16.46 -16.79
C PRO A 403 20.70 -17.63 -15.79
N PRO A 404 21.70 -18.53 -15.70
CA PRO A 404 22.89 -18.57 -16.53
C PRO A 404 22.61 -19.41 -17.79
N PHE A 405 22.60 -18.77 -18.97
CA PHE A 405 22.71 -19.45 -20.25
C PHE A 405 24.18 -19.44 -20.61
N SER A 406 24.93 -20.38 -20.03
CA SER A 406 26.35 -20.54 -20.33
C SER A 406 26.54 -21.75 -21.22
N LEU A 407 27.28 -21.55 -22.31
CA LEU A 407 27.92 -22.66 -23.00
C LEU A 407 28.95 -23.25 -22.04
N LEU A 408 28.72 -24.48 -21.56
CA LEU A 408 29.54 -25.12 -20.54
C LEU A 408 30.77 -25.78 -21.16
N ASP A 409 30.58 -26.50 -22.26
CA ASP A 409 31.65 -27.23 -22.94
C ASP A 409 31.34 -27.44 -24.43
N VAL A 410 32.39 -27.46 -25.24
CA VAL A 410 32.33 -27.93 -26.63
C VAL A 410 33.47 -28.93 -26.81
N SER A 411 33.12 -30.20 -26.97
CA SER A 411 34.06 -31.29 -27.19
C SER A 411 33.91 -31.89 -28.59
N LEU A 412 34.98 -32.50 -29.09
CA LEU A 412 35.02 -33.13 -30.40
C LEU A 412 35.54 -34.56 -30.23
N ASP A 413 34.83 -35.54 -30.77
CA ASP A 413 35.26 -36.94 -30.83
C ASP A 413 35.11 -37.53 -32.25
N GLU A 414 35.35 -38.83 -32.40
CA GLU A 414 35.22 -39.53 -33.69
C GLU A 414 33.78 -39.52 -34.26
N GLN A 415 32.79 -39.14 -33.45
CA GLN A 415 31.37 -39.10 -33.80
C GLN A 415 30.89 -37.68 -34.13
N GLY A 416 31.68 -36.64 -33.86
CA GLY A 416 31.38 -35.25 -34.19
C GLY A 416 31.53 -34.30 -32.99
N ALA A 417 30.93 -33.12 -33.09
CA ALA A 417 31.01 -32.12 -32.03
C ALA A 417 29.85 -32.26 -31.04
N TRP A 418 30.17 -32.11 -29.75
CA TRP A 418 29.24 -32.18 -28.64
C TRP A 418 29.19 -30.84 -27.92
N ILE A 419 28.00 -30.26 -27.84
CA ILE A 419 27.75 -28.94 -27.28
C ILE A 419 26.95 -29.10 -25.99
N ARG A 420 27.57 -28.78 -24.86
CA ARG A 420 26.95 -28.85 -23.53
C ARG A 420 26.67 -27.45 -23.02
N PHE A 421 25.44 -27.17 -22.59
CA PHE A 421 25.03 -25.86 -22.11
C PHE A 421 23.98 -25.97 -20.99
N GLU A 422 23.86 -24.93 -20.18
CA GLU A 422 22.80 -24.80 -19.19
C GLU A 422 21.45 -24.60 -19.88
N SER A 423 20.44 -25.37 -19.49
CA SER A 423 19.12 -25.35 -20.09
C SER A 423 18.03 -25.31 -19.02
N LYS A 424 16.83 -24.82 -19.36
CA LYS A 424 15.67 -24.93 -18.49
C LYS A 424 14.76 -26.07 -18.98
N PRO A 425 14.39 -27.03 -18.11
CA PRO A 425 13.39 -28.04 -18.45
C PRO A 425 12.14 -27.42 -19.06
N GLY A 426 11.65 -27.98 -20.17
CA GLY A 426 10.49 -27.52 -20.92
C GLY A 426 10.77 -26.46 -21.99
N MET A 427 11.97 -25.86 -22.05
CA MET A 427 12.34 -24.91 -23.11
C MET A 427 12.89 -25.62 -24.35
N ARG A 428 12.66 -25.03 -25.53
CA ARG A 428 13.15 -25.55 -26.81
C ARG A 428 14.43 -24.85 -27.27
N TYR A 429 15.34 -25.61 -27.84
CA TYR A 429 16.65 -25.13 -28.27
C TYR A 429 17.00 -25.67 -29.66
N GLN A 430 17.57 -24.80 -30.51
CA GLN A 430 18.13 -25.16 -31.80
C GLN A 430 19.62 -24.90 -31.82
N LEU A 431 20.42 -25.92 -32.14
CA LEU A 431 21.84 -25.73 -32.41
C LEU A 431 22.01 -25.14 -33.81
N HIS A 432 22.85 -24.11 -33.95
CA HIS A 432 23.30 -23.59 -35.22
C HIS A 432 24.82 -23.65 -35.30
N GLY A 433 25.33 -23.92 -36.50
CA GLY A 433 26.75 -23.99 -36.79
C GLY A 433 27.12 -23.27 -38.08
N ARG A 434 28.38 -22.84 -38.15
CA ARG A 434 29.05 -22.28 -39.34
C ARG A 434 30.57 -22.49 -39.29
N LYS A 435 31.27 -22.40 -40.42
CA LYS A 435 32.73 -22.61 -40.47
C LYS A 435 33.51 -21.31 -40.37
N ASP A 436 33.10 -20.29 -41.12
CA ASP A 436 33.67 -18.94 -41.06
C ASP A 436 32.83 -18.03 -40.16
N VAL A 437 33.49 -17.36 -39.20
CA VAL A 437 32.84 -16.42 -38.27
C VAL A 437 32.40 -15.12 -38.95
N ASP A 438 33.03 -14.73 -40.06
CA ASP A 438 32.73 -13.48 -40.75
C ASP A 438 31.95 -13.71 -42.06
N GLY A 439 32.22 -14.81 -42.76
CA GLY A 439 31.71 -15.07 -44.11
C GLY A 439 30.48 -15.97 -44.22
N ASP A 440 30.23 -16.87 -43.25
CA ASP A 440 29.19 -17.90 -43.37
C ASP A 440 27.90 -17.54 -42.62
N ALA A 441 26.76 -17.91 -43.23
CA ALA A 441 25.46 -17.86 -42.58
C ALA A 441 25.32 -18.95 -41.52
N TRP A 442 24.61 -18.64 -40.43
CA TRP A 442 24.24 -19.64 -39.43
C TRP A 442 23.24 -20.63 -40.01
N SER A 443 23.54 -21.93 -39.91
CA SER A 443 22.67 -23.01 -40.38
C SER A 443 22.31 -23.94 -39.22
N ALA A 444 21.06 -24.40 -39.18
CA ALA A 444 20.61 -25.34 -38.16
C ALA A 444 21.39 -26.66 -38.23
N ARG A 445 21.75 -27.20 -37.06
CA ARG A 445 22.42 -28.48 -36.88
C ARG A 445 21.47 -29.42 -36.12
N GLY A 446 20.92 -30.40 -36.84
CA GLY A 446 19.88 -31.27 -36.30
C GLY A 446 18.55 -30.57 -36.05
N GLU A 447 17.62 -31.32 -35.46
CA GLU A 447 16.30 -30.81 -35.07
C GLU A 447 16.37 -30.05 -33.75
N ALA A 448 15.42 -29.14 -33.54
CA ALA A 448 15.24 -28.49 -32.25
C ALA A 448 14.83 -29.51 -31.19
N ILE A 449 15.34 -29.34 -29.96
CA ILE A 449 15.06 -30.24 -28.84
C ILE A 449 14.36 -29.50 -27.71
N THR A 450 13.53 -30.23 -26.95
CA THR A 450 12.98 -29.73 -25.68
C THR A 450 13.87 -30.23 -24.55
N ALA A 451 14.43 -29.33 -23.76
CA ALA A 451 15.25 -29.71 -22.62
C ALA A 451 14.40 -30.41 -21.56
N THR A 452 14.91 -31.51 -21.00
CA THR A 452 14.27 -32.24 -19.91
C THR A 452 14.89 -31.94 -18.55
N GLU A 453 16.12 -31.41 -18.53
CA GLU A 453 16.92 -31.15 -17.34
C GLU A 453 17.58 -29.75 -17.36
N GLY A 454 18.29 -29.42 -16.28
CA GLY A 454 19.04 -28.17 -16.10
C GLY A 454 20.27 -28.02 -17.02
N ILE A 455 20.66 -29.09 -17.72
CA ILE A 455 21.78 -29.12 -18.66
C ILE A 455 21.36 -29.93 -19.87
N THR A 456 21.68 -29.42 -21.05
CA THR A 456 21.39 -30.08 -22.32
C THR A 456 22.68 -30.35 -23.09
N LEU A 457 22.71 -31.50 -23.77
CA LEU A 457 23.82 -31.92 -24.63
C LEU A 457 23.30 -32.11 -26.05
N LEU A 458 23.85 -31.37 -27.01
CA LEU A 458 23.53 -31.45 -28.42
C LEU A 458 24.70 -32.00 -29.23
N HIS A 459 24.40 -32.82 -30.24
CA HIS A 459 25.38 -33.46 -31.11
C HIS A 459 25.29 -32.89 -32.53
N ASP A 460 26.42 -32.42 -33.06
CA ASP A 460 26.58 -32.13 -34.49
C ASP A 460 27.45 -33.22 -35.13
N PRO A 461 26.85 -34.26 -35.75
CA PRO A 461 27.59 -35.32 -36.42
C PRO A 461 28.22 -34.86 -37.74
N SER A 462 27.85 -33.69 -38.25
CA SER A 462 28.33 -33.18 -39.54
C SER A 462 29.71 -32.53 -39.45
N ASN A 463 30.20 -32.30 -38.24
CA ASN A 463 31.46 -31.63 -38.01
C ASN A 463 32.55 -32.58 -37.48
N ILE A 464 33.45 -32.96 -38.38
CA ILE A 464 34.70 -33.67 -38.07
C ILE A 464 35.93 -32.74 -38.15
N ASP A 465 35.72 -31.44 -38.38
CA ASP A 465 36.76 -30.43 -38.59
C ASP A 465 36.99 -29.59 -37.31
N LEU A 466 38.26 -29.26 -37.02
CA LEU A 466 38.68 -28.50 -35.83
C LEU A 466 38.26 -27.01 -35.82
N GLN A 467 37.61 -26.51 -36.88
CA GLN A 467 37.23 -25.10 -37.01
C GLN A 467 35.75 -24.98 -37.39
N SER A 468 34.91 -24.84 -36.38
CA SER A 468 33.51 -24.41 -36.54
C SER A 468 33.08 -23.62 -35.32
N PHE A 469 32.10 -22.75 -35.55
CA PHE A 469 31.50 -21.90 -34.53
C PHE A 469 30.07 -22.37 -34.30
N TYR A 470 29.68 -22.42 -33.04
CA TYR A 470 28.36 -22.82 -32.61
C TYR A 470 27.65 -21.68 -31.89
N ARG A 471 26.34 -21.63 -32.05
CA ARG A 471 25.43 -20.90 -31.17
C ARG A 471 24.24 -21.80 -30.89
N VAL A 472 23.65 -21.65 -29.71
CA VAL A 472 22.38 -22.27 -29.38
C VAL A 472 21.33 -21.16 -29.34
N GLU A 473 20.28 -21.34 -30.12
CA GLU A 473 19.13 -20.44 -30.19
C GLU A 473 18.02 -20.99 -29.30
N VAL A 474 17.46 -20.15 -28.43
CA VAL A 474 16.28 -20.49 -27.64
C VAL A 474 15.05 -20.26 -28.51
N LEU A 475 14.24 -21.29 -28.66
CA LEU A 475 12.98 -21.22 -29.41
C LEU A 475 11.80 -21.04 -28.44
N PRO A 476 10.69 -20.45 -28.92
CA PRO A 476 9.41 -20.51 -28.22
C PRO A 476 8.99 -21.95 -27.90
N ARG A 477 8.18 -22.12 -26.86
CA ARG A 477 7.63 -23.43 -26.43
C ARG A 477 6.89 -24.16 -27.56
#